data_AF-A0A7S6SI86-F1
#
_entry.id   AF-A0A7S6SI86-F1
#
_cell.length_a   1.000
_cell.length_b   1.000
_cell.length_c   1.000
_cell.angle_alpha   90.00
_cell.angle_beta   90.00
_cell.angle_gamma   90.00
#
_symmetry.space_group_name_H-M   'P 1'
#
loop_
_entity.id
_entity.type
_entity.pdbx_description
1 polymer ?
#
loop_
_entity_poly.entity_id
_entity_poly.type
_entity_poly.pdbx_seq_one_letter_code
_entity_poly.pdbx_strand_id
1 'polypeptide(L)'
;MPRSIATLLFLSVLAGATPVLAQPGGTPMQLPRTISVPGSGSVTGTPDKAQVRLTVQKTNPSMEKARAEAVVVVQRFLALTKKLGIPEAKVRTTSAMVNPEYRWDQPTSRQVLVGYSVQREFEVEVNDLDKLGALVEGAVDAGVNHVAPPVLDSTKRRELNRQALAAAARDAEANARAIADTLGVKLGSLRELTAGGAEPPRPPMPMAMMKATMAEAADAGGAATYTPGSLTFDATVNASFDIVSP
;
A
#
# COMPACT_ATOMS: atom_id res chain seq x y z
N MET A 1 -77.28 42.70 -58.24
CA MET A 1 -78.03 42.38 -57.01
C MET A 1 -79.27 41.59 -57.39
N PRO A 2 -79.72 40.57 -56.63
CA PRO A 2 -78.96 39.58 -55.84
C PRO A 2 -79.53 38.12 -55.99
N ARG A 3 -78.89 37.17 -55.29
CA ARG A 3 -79.39 35.86 -54.76
C ARG A 3 -79.05 34.54 -55.51
N SER A 4 -77.99 33.91 -54.98
CA SER A 4 -77.92 32.58 -54.33
C SER A 4 -78.11 31.26 -55.09
N ILE A 5 -77.38 30.24 -54.54
CA ILE A 5 -77.49 28.75 -54.61
C ILE A 5 -76.44 28.12 -55.54
N ALA A 6 -75.26 27.74 -55.01
CA ALA A 6 -74.89 26.50 -54.28
C ALA A 6 -74.71 25.27 -55.20
N THR A 7 -73.47 24.78 -55.33
CA THR A 7 -73.16 23.40 -55.72
C THR A 7 -71.81 22.99 -55.13
N LEU A 8 -71.86 21.93 -54.32
CA LEU A 8 -70.76 21.19 -53.72
C LEU A 8 -70.19 20.21 -54.76
N LEU A 9 -68.86 20.07 -54.86
CA LEU A 9 -68.25 18.80 -55.31
C LEU A 9 -66.79 18.63 -54.87
N PHE A 10 -66.61 17.59 -54.06
CA PHE A 10 -65.44 16.78 -53.69
C PHE A 10 -64.07 17.08 -54.29
N LEU A 11 -63.06 17.24 -53.41
CA LEU A 11 -61.67 16.95 -53.71
C LEU A 11 -61.08 16.04 -52.62
N SER A 12 -60.70 14.84 -53.05
CA SER A 12 -60.09 13.75 -52.30
C SER A 12 -58.62 14.01 -52.02
N VAL A 13 -58.20 13.88 -50.75
CA VAL A 13 -56.78 13.79 -50.38
C VAL A 13 -56.55 12.49 -49.60
N LEU A 14 -55.59 11.72 -50.12
CA LEU A 14 -55.15 10.39 -49.71
C LEU A 14 -54.52 10.42 -48.30
N ALA A 15 -55.05 9.63 -47.36
CA ALA A 15 -54.43 9.38 -46.07
C ALA A 15 -53.37 8.27 -46.21
N GLY A 16 -52.09 8.63 -46.14
CA GLY A 16 -50.99 7.67 -46.07
C GLY A 16 -50.92 7.02 -44.69
N ALA A 17 -51.27 5.73 -44.62
CA ALA A 17 -50.99 4.91 -43.45
C ALA A 17 -49.50 4.53 -43.46
N THR A 18 -48.70 5.11 -42.56
CA THR A 18 -47.35 4.61 -42.29
C THR A 18 -47.45 3.40 -41.37
N PRO A 19 -46.87 2.24 -41.72
CA PRO A 19 -46.83 1.10 -40.82
C PRO A 19 -45.90 1.43 -39.64
N VAL A 20 -46.44 1.48 -38.43
CA VAL A 20 -45.66 1.43 -37.19
C VAL A 20 -44.89 0.11 -37.18
N LEU A 21 -43.57 0.20 -37.29
CA LEU A 21 -42.68 -0.92 -37.03
C LEU A 21 -42.71 -1.18 -35.52
N ALA A 22 -43.33 -2.28 -35.12
CA ALA A 22 -43.28 -2.79 -33.75
C ALA A 22 -41.80 -3.06 -33.39
N GLN A 23 -41.27 -2.32 -32.41
CA GLN A 23 -39.97 -2.67 -31.85
C GLN A 23 -40.10 -4.01 -31.10
N PRO A 24 -39.21 -4.99 -31.34
CA PRO A 24 -39.22 -6.23 -30.58
C PRO A 24 -39.02 -5.88 -29.11
N GLY A 25 -40.01 -6.20 -28.28
CA GLY A 25 -39.93 -6.01 -26.83
C GLY A 25 -38.72 -6.74 -26.28
N GLY A 26 -37.70 -5.98 -25.88
CA GLY A 26 -36.60 -6.52 -25.10
C GLY A 26 -37.18 -7.13 -23.84
N THR A 27 -37.03 -8.44 -23.66
CA THR A 27 -37.28 -9.09 -22.37
C THR A 27 -36.61 -8.24 -21.28
N PRO A 28 -37.35 -7.77 -20.25
CA PRO A 28 -36.72 -7.04 -19.18
C PRO A 28 -35.65 -7.94 -18.59
N MET A 29 -34.38 -7.49 -18.65
CA MET A 29 -33.29 -8.17 -17.96
C MET A 29 -33.68 -8.27 -16.50
N GLN A 30 -34.10 -9.45 -16.04
CA GLN A 30 -34.29 -9.70 -14.62
C GLN A 30 -32.91 -9.55 -13.99
N LEU A 31 -32.71 -8.47 -13.22
CA LEU A 31 -31.50 -8.35 -12.44
C LEU A 31 -31.46 -9.54 -11.48
N PRO A 32 -30.38 -10.32 -11.51
CA PRO A 32 -30.28 -11.49 -10.67
C PRO A 32 -30.22 -11.07 -9.20
N ARG A 33 -30.94 -11.81 -8.35
CA ARG A 33 -30.95 -11.59 -6.91
C ARG A 33 -29.63 -12.09 -6.33
N THR A 34 -28.92 -11.23 -5.62
CA THR A 34 -27.59 -11.53 -5.08
C THR A 34 -27.45 -11.10 -3.63
N ILE A 35 -26.58 -11.79 -2.90
CA ILE A 35 -26.07 -11.39 -1.58
C ILE A 35 -24.64 -10.96 -1.78
N SER A 36 -24.34 -9.69 -1.48
CA SER A 36 -22.97 -9.16 -1.53
C SER A 36 -22.51 -8.86 -0.12
N VAL A 37 -21.40 -9.46 0.29
CA VAL A 37 -20.85 -9.34 1.64
C VAL A 37 -19.35 -9.13 1.63
N PRO A 38 -18.82 -8.33 2.57
CA PRO A 38 -17.40 -8.34 2.85
C PRO A 38 -17.01 -9.60 3.64
N GLY A 39 -15.76 -10.02 3.47
CA GLY A 39 -15.09 -10.97 4.35
C GLY A 39 -13.71 -10.46 4.73
N SER A 40 -13.27 -10.80 5.93
CA SER A 40 -11.98 -10.40 6.49
C SER A 40 -11.20 -11.61 6.98
N GLY A 41 -9.89 -11.56 6.83
CA GLY A 41 -8.99 -12.62 7.24
C GLY A 41 -7.70 -12.04 7.76
N SER A 42 -7.22 -12.58 8.88
CA SER A 42 -5.99 -12.13 9.52
C SER A 42 -5.15 -13.33 9.92
N VAL A 43 -3.84 -13.25 9.68
CA VAL A 43 -2.87 -14.29 10.04
C VAL A 43 -1.67 -13.62 10.68
N THR A 44 -1.24 -14.15 11.83
CA THR A 44 -0.01 -13.69 12.50
C THR A 44 1.20 -14.49 12.03
N GLY A 45 2.33 -13.82 11.91
CA GLY A 45 3.61 -14.44 11.56
C GLY A 45 4.76 -13.81 12.33
N THR A 46 5.84 -14.57 12.51
CA THR A 46 7.06 -14.06 13.13
C THR A 46 7.93 -13.38 12.06
N PRO A 47 8.45 -12.17 12.30
CA PRO A 47 9.45 -11.58 11.43
C PRO A 47 10.74 -12.40 11.47
N ASP A 48 11.32 -12.65 10.30
CA ASP A 48 12.60 -13.35 10.15
C ASP A 48 13.62 -12.51 9.36
N LYS A 49 13.23 -11.30 8.93
CA LYS A 49 14.12 -10.38 8.25
C LYS A 49 13.75 -8.92 8.50
N ALA A 50 14.70 -8.03 8.25
CA ALA A 50 14.52 -6.59 8.33
C ALA A 50 15.09 -5.90 7.10
N GLN A 51 14.47 -4.81 6.68
CA GLN A 51 15.04 -3.87 5.72
C GLN A 51 15.45 -2.60 6.45
N VAL A 52 16.69 -2.18 6.26
CA VAL A 52 17.24 -0.96 6.88
C VAL A 52 17.69 -0.03 5.78
N ARG A 53 17.25 1.23 5.85
CA ARG A 53 17.69 2.31 4.96
C ARG A 53 18.66 3.19 5.72
N LEU A 54 19.83 3.38 5.14
CA LEU A 54 20.92 4.14 5.73
C LEU A 54 21.39 5.18 4.75
N THR A 55 21.76 6.35 5.27
CA THR A 55 22.17 7.48 4.48
C THR A 55 23.45 8.07 5.06
N VAL A 56 24.41 8.34 4.18
CA VAL A 56 25.56 9.19 4.47
C VAL A 56 25.42 10.51 3.74
N GLN A 57 25.56 11.60 4.48
CA GLN A 57 25.66 12.95 3.95
C GLN A 57 27.01 13.57 4.32
N LYS A 58 27.71 14.13 3.34
CA LYS A 58 28.96 14.89 3.53
C LYS A 58 28.83 16.27 2.89
N THR A 59 29.15 17.30 3.66
CA THR A 59 29.16 18.68 3.17
C THR A 59 30.59 19.18 3.09
N ASN A 60 30.98 19.74 1.94
CA ASN A 60 32.29 20.34 1.75
C ASN A 60 32.21 21.52 0.76
N PRO A 61 33.00 22.60 0.93
CA PRO A 61 33.12 23.66 -0.08
C PRO A 61 33.48 23.14 -1.49
N SER A 62 34.20 22.02 -1.58
CA SER A 62 34.49 21.32 -2.84
C SER A 62 33.60 20.10 -3.01
N MET A 63 32.83 20.05 -4.09
CA MET A 63 31.99 18.91 -4.46
C MET A 63 32.80 17.60 -4.56
N GLU A 64 34.00 17.65 -5.13
CA GLU A 64 34.85 16.48 -5.29
C GLU A 64 35.30 15.91 -3.94
N LYS A 65 35.67 16.79 -2.99
CA LYS A 65 36.03 16.38 -1.62
C LYS A 65 34.83 15.77 -0.89
N ALA A 66 33.66 16.41 -0.93
CA ALA A 66 32.44 15.86 -0.34
C ALA A 66 32.11 14.46 -0.89
N ARG A 67 32.26 14.28 -2.20
CA ARG A 67 32.05 12.98 -2.86
C ARG A 67 33.07 11.94 -2.40
N ALA A 68 34.36 12.29 -2.36
CA ALA A 68 35.42 11.37 -1.93
C ALA A 68 35.21 10.92 -0.48
N GLU A 69 34.87 11.84 0.42
CA GLU A 69 34.55 11.54 1.82
C GLU A 69 33.34 10.60 1.96
N ALA A 70 32.29 10.80 1.17
CA ALA A 70 31.12 9.92 1.17
C ALA A 70 31.48 8.50 0.68
N VAL A 71 32.33 8.39 -0.35
CA VAL A 71 32.80 7.09 -0.87
C VAL A 71 33.58 6.31 0.19
N VAL A 72 34.41 6.96 1.00
CA VAL A 72 35.15 6.31 2.09
C VAL A 72 34.20 5.69 3.12
N VAL A 73 33.12 6.40 3.48
CA VAL A 73 32.09 5.87 4.40
C VAL A 73 31.38 4.66 3.78
N VAL A 74 30.99 4.75 2.50
CA VAL A 74 30.36 3.62 1.79
C VAL A 74 31.26 2.40 1.78
N GLN A 75 32.56 2.55 1.52
CA GLN A 75 33.51 1.44 1.54
C GLN A 75 33.63 0.79 2.92
N ARG A 76 33.70 1.60 3.99
CA ARG A 76 33.71 1.09 5.37
C ARG A 76 32.43 0.34 5.70
N PHE A 77 31.28 0.86 5.28
CA PHE A 77 29.98 0.21 5.47
C PHE A 77 29.90 -1.13 4.71
N LEU A 78 30.37 -1.20 3.47
CA LEU A 78 30.43 -2.45 2.71
C LEU A 78 31.39 -3.47 3.34
N ALA A 79 32.47 -3.03 3.98
CA ALA A 79 33.35 -3.91 4.73
C ALA A 79 32.67 -4.45 6.00
N LEU A 80 31.89 -3.60 6.70
CA LEU A 80 31.08 -4.01 7.84
C LEU A 80 30.05 -5.08 7.45
N THR A 81 29.29 -4.88 6.37
CA THR A 81 28.27 -5.85 5.92
C THR A 81 28.90 -7.20 5.61
N LYS A 82 30.08 -7.21 4.96
CA LYS A 82 30.88 -8.43 4.74
C LYS A 82 31.31 -9.10 6.05
N LYS A 83 31.78 -8.33 7.03
CA LYS A 83 32.17 -8.83 8.36
C LYS A 83 30.98 -9.47 9.11
N LEU A 84 29.79 -8.92 8.95
CA LEU A 84 28.55 -9.46 9.52
C LEU A 84 27.99 -10.64 8.72
N GLY A 85 28.61 -11.00 7.60
CA GLY A 85 28.17 -12.09 6.72
C GLY A 85 26.90 -11.76 5.93
N ILE A 86 26.62 -10.48 5.71
CA ILE A 86 25.50 -10.02 4.87
C ILE A 86 25.96 -10.11 3.40
N PRO A 87 25.28 -10.89 2.55
CA PRO A 87 25.66 -11.03 1.15
C PRO A 87 25.56 -9.70 0.40
N GLU A 88 26.45 -9.46 -0.55
CA GLU A 88 26.43 -8.24 -1.38
C GLU A 88 25.12 -8.07 -2.14
N ALA A 89 24.49 -9.18 -2.57
CA ALA A 89 23.16 -9.17 -3.20
C ALA A 89 22.03 -8.63 -2.31
N LYS A 90 22.26 -8.52 -0.99
CA LYS A 90 21.34 -7.97 0.00
C LYS A 90 21.64 -6.50 0.34
N VAL A 91 22.67 -5.92 -0.27
CA VAL A 91 23.01 -4.51 -0.12
C VAL A 91 22.75 -3.81 -1.45
N ARG A 92 21.79 -2.89 -1.45
CA ARG A 92 21.46 -2.05 -2.61
C ARG A 92 22.01 -0.66 -2.35
N THR A 93 22.97 -0.24 -3.17
CA THR A 93 23.40 1.17 -3.16
C THR A 93 22.44 1.95 -4.06
N THR A 94 21.73 2.91 -3.47
CA THR A 94 20.72 3.73 -4.16
C THR A 94 21.38 4.99 -4.75
N SER A 95 20.54 5.90 -5.25
CA SER A 95 20.93 7.13 -5.94
C SER A 95 21.89 8.02 -5.14
N ALA A 96 22.72 8.77 -5.87
CA ALA A 96 23.50 9.88 -5.35
C ALA A 96 22.72 11.17 -5.52
N MET A 97 22.68 12.01 -4.49
CA MET A 97 22.18 13.38 -4.62
C MET A 97 23.30 14.36 -4.27
N VAL A 98 23.38 15.45 -5.01
CA VAL A 98 24.33 16.53 -4.74
C VAL A 98 23.55 17.84 -4.75
N ASN A 99 23.55 18.53 -3.61
CA ASN A 99 22.82 19.77 -3.42
C ASN A 99 23.80 20.88 -3.06
N PRO A 100 23.81 22.02 -3.77
CA PRO A 100 24.54 23.19 -3.31
C PRO A 100 23.88 23.74 -2.04
N GLU A 101 24.70 24.14 -1.08
CA GLU A 101 24.27 24.70 0.19
C GLU A 101 24.59 26.19 0.22
N TYR A 102 23.56 27.02 0.38
CA TYR A 102 23.67 28.46 0.41
C TYR A 102 23.33 28.99 1.80
N ARG A 103 24.06 30.01 2.24
CA ARG A 103 23.73 30.79 3.43
C ARG A 103 23.30 32.18 2.99
N TRP A 104 22.21 32.66 3.59
CA TRP A 104 21.79 34.03 3.42
C TRP A 104 22.71 34.95 4.22
N ASP A 105 23.34 35.91 3.54
CA ASP A 105 24.15 36.94 4.17
C ASP A 105 23.30 38.21 4.35
N GLN A 106 22.89 38.49 5.59
CA GLN A 106 22.02 39.63 5.91
C GLN A 106 22.62 40.99 5.55
N PRO A 107 23.91 41.29 5.85
CA PRO A 107 24.52 42.58 5.51
C PRO A 107 24.54 42.89 4.02
N THR A 108 24.77 41.89 3.16
CA THR A 108 24.81 42.10 1.70
C THR A 108 23.50 41.75 0.98
N SER A 109 22.51 41.20 1.72
CA SER A 109 21.24 40.71 1.19
C SER A 109 21.41 39.74 0.00
N ARG A 110 22.37 38.82 0.09
CA ARG A 110 22.71 37.85 -0.97
C ARG A 110 22.80 36.42 -0.44
N GLN A 111 22.55 35.45 -1.31
CA GLN A 111 22.90 34.05 -1.06
C GLN A 111 24.38 33.83 -1.38
N VAL A 112 25.12 33.33 -0.39
CA VAL A 112 26.54 32.95 -0.53
C VAL A 112 26.61 31.43 -0.52
N LEU A 113 27.23 30.85 -1.54
CA LEU A 113 27.49 29.41 -1.59
C LEU A 113 28.46 29.05 -0.45
N VAL A 114 28.03 28.14 0.43
CA VAL A 114 28.81 27.63 1.55
C VAL A 114 29.52 26.33 1.16
N GLY A 115 28.89 25.53 0.30
CA GLY A 115 29.49 24.33 -0.24
C GLY A 115 28.49 23.41 -0.93
N TYR A 116 28.83 22.14 -0.99
CA TYR A 116 28.03 21.10 -1.61
C TYR A 116 27.79 19.98 -0.61
N SER A 117 26.53 19.63 -0.41
CA SER A 117 26.08 18.46 0.33
C SER A 117 25.92 17.30 -0.64
N VAL A 118 26.69 16.24 -0.43
CA VAL A 118 26.61 14.98 -1.18
C VAL A 118 25.96 13.95 -0.28
N GLN A 119 24.84 13.39 -0.75
CA GLN A 119 24.08 12.35 -0.08
C GLN A 119 24.17 11.04 -0.86
N ARG A 120 24.37 9.94 -0.14
CA ARG A 120 24.29 8.58 -0.66
C ARG A 120 23.40 7.77 0.27
N GLU A 121 22.43 7.09 -0.33
CA GLU A 121 21.55 6.17 0.38
C GLU A 121 21.90 4.73 -0.02
N PHE A 122 21.75 3.82 0.94
CA PHE A 122 21.83 2.39 0.71
C PHE A 122 20.78 1.65 1.57
N GLU A 123 20.25 0.58 1.00
CA GLU A 123 19.26 -0.29 1.62
C GLU A 123 19.88 -1.67 1.84
N VAL A 124 19.72 -2.20 3.05
CA VAL A 124 20.25 -3.51 3.44
C VAL A 124 19.11 -4.40 3.90
N GLU A 125 19.01 -5.59 3.31
CA GLU A 125 18.15 -6.67 3.79
C GLU A 125 18.95 -7.58 4.73
N VAL A 126 18.47 -7.71 5.96
CA VAL A 126 19.07 -8.53 7.01
C VAL A 126 18.15 -9.70 7.28
N ASN A 127 18.59 -10.93 6.99
CA ASN A 127 17.80 -12.16 7.22
C ASN A 127 18.06 -12.81 8.60
N ASP A 128 18.86 -12.15 9.43
CA ASP A 128 19.22 -12.60 10.76
C ASP A 128 19.10 -11.39 11.68
N LEU A 129 17.96 -11.31 12.37
CA LEU A 129 17.59 -10.15 13.17
C LEU A 129 18.55 -9.90 14.34
N ASP A 130 19.28 -10.91 14.79
CA ASP A 130 20.29 -10.77 15.84
C ASP A 130 21.47 -9.88 15.39
N LYS A 131 21.70 -9.79 14.07
CA LYS A 131 22.73 -8.92 13.48
C LYS A 131 22.28 -7.48 13.29
N LEU A 132 21.00 -7.18 13.48
CA LEU A 132 20.45 -5.86 13.21
C LEU A 132 21.07 -4.78 14.09
N GLY A 133 21.23 -5.05 15.40
CA GLY A 133 21.86 -4.12 16.33
C GLY A 133 23.30 -3.81 15.94
N ALA A 134 24.11 -4.86 15.71
CA ALA A 134 25.50 -4.72 15.29
C ALA A 134 25.65 -4.02 13.92
N LEU A 135 24.69 -4.20 13.00
CA LEU A 135 24.67 -3.48 11.74
C LEU A 135 24.43 -1.99 11.95
N VAL A 136 23.44 -1.62 12.77
CA VAL A 136 23.08 -0.22 13.03
C VAL A 136 24.21 0.51 13.77
N GLU A 137 24.73 -0.07 14.84
CA GLU A 137 25.86 0.49 15.61
C GLU A 137 27.10 0.62 14.73
N GLY A 138 27.49 -0.45 14.04
CA GLY A 138 28.66 -0.44 13.16
C GLY A 138 28.50 0.54 11.98
N ALA A 139 27.27 0.79 11.51
CA ALA A 139 27.04 1.78 10.45
C ALA A 139 27.31 3.20 10.94
N VAL A 140 26.86 3.53 12.15
CA VAL A 140 27.15 4.82 12.79
C VAL A 140 28.67 4.99 12.94
N ASP A 141 29.37 3.96 13.44
CA ASP A 141 30.83 3.96 13.56
C ASP A 141 31.55 4.09 12.21
N ALA A 142 30.97 3.54 11.13
CA ALA A 142 31.49 3.68 9.78
C ALA A 142 31.35 5.11 9.23
N GLY A 143 30.51 5.96 9.85
CA GLY A 143 30.25 7.35 9.49
C GLY A 143 28.91 7.62 8.81
N VAL A 144 27.97 6.66 8.88
CA VAL A 144 26.56 6.89 8.52
C VAL A 144 25.95 7.85 9.51
N ASN A 145 25.24 8.86 9.02
CA ASN A 145 24.66 9.92 9.87
C ASN A 145 23.13 9.94 9.87
N HIS A 146 22.49 9.10 9.08
CA HIS A 146 21.05 8.89 9.16
C HIS A 146 20.71 7.41 8.96
N VAL A 147 19.99 6.85 9.94
CA VAL A 147 19.50 5.46 9.90
C VAL A 147 17.99 5.52 10.06
N ALA A 148 17.26 5.08 9.04
CA ALA A 148 15.81 4.99 9.13
C ALA A 148 15.40 3.82 10.05
N PRO A 149 14.21 3.87 10.66
CA PRO A 149 13.67 2.76 11.43
C PRO A 149 13.68 1.45 10.61
N PRO A 150 14.22 0.34 11.15
CA PRO A 150 14.17 -0.95 10.48
C PRO A 150 12.72 -1.40 10.22
N VAL A 151 12.46 -1.85 9.00
CA VAL A 151 11.16 -2.41 8.60
C VAL A 151 11.25 -3.93 8.70
N LEU A 152 10.58 -4.50 9.69
CA LEU A 152 10.50 -5.95 9.88
C LEU A 152 9.59 -6.60 8.85
N ASP A 153 9.96 -7.80 8.42
CA ASP A 153 9.22 -8.57 7.42
C ASP A 153 9.46 -10.08 7.60
N SER A 154 8.71 -10.88 6.85
CA SER A 154 8.87 -12.33 6.78
C SER A 154 9.24 -12.80 5.37
N THR A 155 10.19 -13.73 5.25
CA THR A 155 10.47 -14.48 4.03
C THR A 155 9.23 -15.23 3.53
N LYS A 156 8.32 -15.57 4.45
CA LYS A 156 7.04 -16.25 4.19
C LYS A 156 5.88 -15.29 3.93
N ARG A 157 6.12 -13.98 3.78
CA ARG A 157 5.07 -12.96 3.51
C ARG A 157 4.03 -13.42 2.49
N ARG A 158 4.49 -13.95 1.34
CA ARG A 158 3.57 -14.39 0.27
C ARG A 158 2.63 -15.51 0.70
N GLU A 159 3.13 -16.43 1.52
CA GLU A 159 2.36 -17.55 2.03
C GLU A 159 1.37 -17.07 3.10
N LEU A 160 1.82 -16.23 4.04
CA LEU A 160 0.96 -15.64 5.07
C LEU A 160 -0.17 -14.79 4.46
N ASN A 161 0.12 -14.01 3.40
CA ASN A 161 -0.90 -13.28 2.65
C ASN A 161 -1.94 -14.21 1.98
N ARG A 162 -1.51 -15.35 1.44
CA ARG A 162 -2.43 -16.34 0.87
C ARG A 162 -3.32 -16.97 1.93
N GLN A 163 -2.77 -17.24 3.11
CA GLN A 163 -3.52 -17.76 4.24
C GLN A 163 -4.56 -16.74 4.74
N ALA A 164 -4.19 -15.45 4.82
CA ALA A 164 -5.12 -14.38 5.15
C ALA A 164 -6.24 -14.24 4.10
N LEU A 165 -5.91 -14.30 2.81
CA LEU A 165 -6.91 -14.29 1.73
C LEU A 165 -7.86 -15.50 1.80
N ALA A 166 -7.32 -16.69 2.07
CA ALA A 166 -8.13 -17.90 2.24
C ALA A 166 -9.03 -17.83 3.49
N ALA A 167 -8.60 -17.14 4.55
CA ALA A 167 -9.44 -16.86 5.70
C ALA A 167 -10.55 -15.86 5.35
N ALA A 168 -10.23 -14.77 4.65
CA ALA A 168 -11.19 -13.77 4.21
C ALA A 168 -12.28 -14.33 3.28
N ALA A 169 -11.91 -15.23 2.36
CA ALA A 169 -12.86 -15.91 1.47
C ALA A 169 -13.84 -16.80 2.25
N ARG A 170 -13.34 -17.56 3.24
CA ARG A 170 -14.19 -18.39 4.11
C ARG A 170 -15.11 -17.56 4.99
N ASP A 171 -14.62 -16.42 5.50
CA ASP A 171 -15.41 -15.47 6.28
C ASP A 171 -16.54 -14.86 5.44
N ALA A 172 -16.27 -14.45 4.19
CA ALA A 172 -17.29 -13.95 3.27
C ALA A 172 -18.37 -15.00 2.98
N GLU A 173 -18.00 -16.26 2.73
CA GLU A 173 -18.97 -17.32 2.52
C GLU A 173 -19.84 -17.57 3.77
N ALA A 174 -19.22 -17.59 4.96
CA ALA A 174 -19.94 -17.76 6.22
C ALA A 174 -20.94 -16.61 6.47
N ASN A 175 -20.54 -15.37 6.20
CA ASN A 175 -21.41 -14.19 6.31
C ASN A 175 -22.59 -14.27 5.32
N ALA A 176 -22.33 -14.63 4.06
CA ALA A 176 -23.38 -14.75 3.06
C ALA A 176 -24.39 -15.86 3.42
N ARG A 177 -23.90 -16.99 3.94
CA ARG A 177 -24.73 -18.11 4.40
C ARG A 177 -25.61 -17.70 5.59
N ALA A 178 -25.03 -17.04 6.59
CA ALA A 178 -25.79 -16.55 7.74
C ALA A 178 -26.91 -15.59 7.35
N ILE A 179 -26.65 -14.68 6.40
CA ILE A 179 -27.68 -13.76 5.87
C ILE A 179 -28.76 -14.52 5.10
N ALA A 180 -28.38 -15.45 4.22
CA ALA A 180 -29.32 -16.25 3.44
C ALA A 180 -30.27 -17.05 4.34
N ASP A 181 -29.71 -17.74 5.33
CA ASP A 181 -30.47 -18.55 6.30
C ASP A 181 -31.43 -17.67 7.12
N THR A 182 -31.00 -16.47 7.53
CA THR A 182 -31.83 -15.50 8.26
C THR A 182 -32.99 -14.97 7.43
N LEU A 183 -32.78 -14.77 6.13
CA LEU A 183 -33.78 -14.28 5.19
C LEU A 183 -34.68 -15.39 4.63
N GLY A 184 -34.45 -16.65 5.00
CA GLY A 184 -35.21 -17.80 4.50
C GLY A 184 -35.00 -18.09 3.02
N VAL A 185 -33.85 -17.71 2.46
CA VAL A 185 -33.48 -17.97 1.06
C VAL A 185 -32.28 -18.92 0.98
N LYS A 186 -32.11 -19.64 -0.13
CA LYS A 186 -30.94 -20.50 -0.31
C LYS A 186 -29.78 -19.72 -0.91
N LEU A 187 -28.60 -19.83 -0.30
CA LEU A 187 -27.36 -19.32 -0.88
C LEU A 187 -26.98 -20.14 -2.12
N GLY A 188 -26.79 -19.45 -3.24
CA GLY A 188 -26.38 -20.01 -4.53
C GLY A 188 -24.88 -20.01 -4.73
N SER A 189 -24.46 -20.16 -5.99
CA SER A 189 -23.03 -20.18 -6.35
C SER A 189 -22.40 -18.80 -6.21
N LEU A 190 -21.08 -18.78 -6.02
CA LEU A 190 -20.28 -17.55 -6.10
C LEU A 190 -20.40 -16.97 -7.50
N ARG A 191 -20.83 -15.71 -7.60
CA ARG A 191 -20.91 -14.96 -8.85
C ARG A 191 -19.65 -14.17 -9.12
N GLU A 192 -19.21 -13.42 -8.12
CA GLU A 192 -18.09 -12.49 -8.24
C GLU A 192 -17.34 -12.45 -6.92
N LEU A 193 -16.02 -12.43 -6.98
CA LEU A 193 -15.18 -12.19 -5.81
C LEU A 193 -14.07 -11.23 -6.18
N THR A 194 -14.06 -10.11 -5.48
CA THR A 194 -13.01 -9.10 -5.59
C THR A 194 -12.18 -9.15 -4.33
N ALA A 195 -10.94 -9.58 -4.45
CA ALA A 195 -9.97 -9.51 -3.35
C ALA A 195 -9.32 -8.13 -3.31
N GLY A 196 -9.27 -7.51 -2.13
CA GLY A 196 -8.41 -6.37 -1.88
C GLY A 196 -6.95 -6.77 -2.07
N GLY A 197 -6.13 -5.87 -2.62
CA GLY A 197 -4.69 -6.09 -2.72
C GLY A 197 -4.08 -6.32 -1.34
N ALA A 198 -3.04 -7.15 -1.27
CA ALA A 198 -2.30 -7.38 -0.03
C ALA A 198 -1.72 -6.05 0.47
N GLU A 199 -2.26 -5.53 1.57
CA GLU A 199 -1.74 -4.32 2.18
C GLU A 199 -0.41 -4.64 2.88
N PRO A 200 0.59 -3.72 2.88
CA PRO A 200 1.83 -3.97 3.60
C PRO A 200 1.54 -4.36 5.06
N PRO A 201 2.23 -5.38 5.60
CA PRO A 201 1.99 -5.85 6.96
C PRO A 201 2.14 -4.69 7.91
N ARG A 202 1.10 -4.45 8.72
CA ARG A 202 1.10 -3.35 9.66
C ARG A 202 2.02 -3.75 10.82
N PRO A 203 2.98 -2.89 11.22
CA PRO A 203 3.74 -3.15 12.43
C PRO A 203 2.77 -3.28 13.61
N PRO A 204 3.06 -4.15 14.59
CA PRO A 204 2.19 -4.30 15.75
C PRO A 204 1.98 -2.93 16.38
N MET A 205 0.72 -2.51 16.50
CA MET A 205 0.36 -1.30 17.20
C MET A 205 0.89 -1.44 18.64
N PRO A 206 1.76 -0.53 19.10
CA PRO A 206 2.19 -0.56 20.49
C PRO A 206 0.94 -0.49 21.37
N MET A 207 0.76 -1.49 22.24
CA MET A 207 -0.22 -1.47 23.35
C MET A 207 -0.08 -0.22 24.25
N ALA A 208 0.95 0.60 24.02
CA ALA A 208 1.08 1.94 24.57
C ALA A 208 -0.08 2.88 24.18
N MET A 209 -0.69 2.77 22.99
CA MET A 209 -1.80 3.67 22.59
C MET A 209 -3.12 3.43 23.33
N MET A 210 -3.33 2.22 23.90
CA MET A 210 -4.51 1.95 24.75
C MET A 210 -4.27 2.31 26.22
N LYS A 211 -2.99 2.39 26.64
CA LYS A 211 -2.56 2.83 27.97
C LYS A 211 -2.17 4.31 28.06
N ALA A 212 -1.99 5.00 26.93
CA ALA A 212 -1.55 6.40 26.88
C ALA A 212 -2.62 7.41 27.32
N THR A 213 -3.85 6.98 27.59
CA THR A 213 -4.83 7.80 28.35
C THR A 213 -4.68 7.68 29.86
N MET A 214 -3.72 6.89 30.37
CA MET A 214 -3.59 6.58 31.81
C MET A 214 -2.17 6.66 32.39
N ALA A 215 -1.09 6.73 31.61
CA ALA A 215 0.26 6.77 32.19
C ALA A 215 1.28 7.46 31.29
N GLU A 216 1.40 8.77 31.50
CA GLU A 216 2.58 9.55 31.17
C GLU A 216 3.77 9.08 32.03
N ALA A 217 4.99 9.21 31.49
CA ALA A 217 6.29 9.09 32.17
C ALA A 217 6.80 7.68 32.55
N ALA A 218 7.77 7.17 31.76
CA ALA A 218 9.03 6.63 32.31
C ALA A 218 10.07 6.42 31.19
N ASP A 219 11.09 7.26 31.28
CA ASP A 219 12.49 7.09 30.86
C ASP A 219 12.98 5.65 30.59
N ALA A 220 13.80 5.47 29.55
CA ALA A 220 15.12 4.82 29.64
C ALA A 220 15.72 4.55 28.24
N GLY A 221 16.89 5.15 27.99
CA GLY A 221 17.83 4.63 27.00
C GLY A 221 18.30 3.24 27.41
N GLY A 222 18.15 2.29 26.48
CA GLY A 222 18.65 0.93 26.61
C GLY A 222 18.77 0.36 25.20
N ALA A 223 19.86 -0.36 24.94
CA ALA A 223 20.12 -1.03 23.66
C ALA A 223 18.81 -1.59 23.10
N ALA A 224 18.44 -1.11 21.90
CA ALA A 224 17.18 -1.47 21.27
C ALA A 224 17.20 -2.99 21.03
N THR A 225 16.69 -3.73 22.00
CA THR A 225 16.46 -5.15 21.89
C THR A 225 15.26 -5.26 20.98
N TYR A 226 15.53 -5.37 19.68
CA TYR A 226 14.53 -5.58 18.65
C TYR A 226 13.93 -6.97 18.86
N THR A 227 13.06 -7.12 19.86
CA THR A 227 12.25 -8.32 19.99
C THR A 227 11.27 -8.26 18.83
N PRO A 228 11.35 -9.20 17.87
CA PRO A 228 10.46 -9.18 16.72
C PRO A 228 9.05 -9.44 17.24
N GLY A 229 8.24 -8.38 17.39
CA GLY A 229 6.80 -8.54 17.65
C GLY A 229 6.15 -9.32 16.51
N SER A 230 4.96 -9.88 16.73
CA SER A 230 4.24 -10.56 15.66
C SER A 230 3.86 -9.58 14.54
N LEU A 231 4.06 -9.98 13.28
CA LEU A 231 3.48 -9.32 12.12
C LEU A 231 2.07 -9.82 11.92
N THR A 232 1.15 -8.91 11.63
CA THR A 232 -0.22 -9.26 11.25
C THR A 232 -0.38 -9.02 9.75
N PHE A 233 -0.85 -10.04 9.06
CA PHE A 233 -1.17 -10.02 7.63
C PHE A 233 -2.68 -10.05 7.49
N ASP A 234 -3.24 -8.94 7.04
CA ASP A 234 -4.68 -8.78 6.86
C ASP A 234 -5.06 -8.85 5.38
N ALA A 235 -6.22 -9.41 5.12
CA ALA A 235 -6.83 -9.44 3.79
C ALA A 235 -8.33 -9.21 3.90
N THR A 236 -8.87 -8.52 2.90
CA THR A 236 -10.31 -8.30 2.74
C THR A 236 -10.74 -8.76 1.37
N VAL A 237 -11.94 -9.31 1.29
CA VAL A 237 -12.59 -9.69 0.03
C VAL A 237 -14.02 -9.18 0.04
N ASN A 238 -14.55 -8.87 -1.13
CA ASN A 238 -15.97 -8.66 -1.35
C ASN A 238 -16.46 -9.78 -2.25
N ALA A 239 -17.41 -10.58 -1.76
CA ALA A 239 -17.98 -11.69 -2.49
C ALA A 239 -19.46 -11.43 -2.76
N SER A 240 -19.90 -11.75 -3.97
CA SER A 240 -21.29 -11.71 -4.40
C SER A 240 -21.73 -13.13 -4.75
N PHE A 241 -22.81 -13.59 -4.14
CA PHE A 241 -23.40 -14.90 -4.33
C PHE A 241 -24.79 -14.78 -4.92
N ASP A 242 -25.19 -15.73 -5.75
CA ASP A 242 -26.57 -15.83 -6.23
C ASP A 242 -27.52 -16.21 -5.08
N ILE A 243 -28.78 -15.78 -5.19
CA ILE A 243 -29.86 -16.26 -4.32
C ILE A 243 -30.73 -17.21 -5.13
N VAL A 244 -30.94 -18.41 -4.61
CA VAL A 244 -31.89 -19.37 -5.19
C VAL A 244 -33.20 -19.24 -4.42
N SER A 245 -34.24 -18.74 -5.10
CA SER A 245 -35.60 -18.81 -4.55
C SER A 245 -36.00 -20.29 -4.38
N PRO A 246 -36.65 -20.67 -3.27
CA PRO A 246 -37.13 -22.04 -3.06
C PRO A 246 -38.14 -22.48 -4.12
#